data_AF-A0A518CSS4-F1
#
_entry.id   AF-A0A518CSS4-F1
#
_cell.length_a   1.000
_cell.length_b   1.000
_cell.length_c   1.000
_cell.angle_alpha   90.00
_cell.angle_beta   90.00
_cell.angle_gamma   90.00
#
_symmetry.space_group_name_H-M   'P 1'
#
loop_
_entity.id
_entity.type
_entity.pdbx_description
1 polymer ?
#
loop_
_entity_poly.entity_id
_entity_poly.type
_entity_poly.pdbx_seq_one_letter_code
_entity_poly.pdbx_strand_id
1 'polypeptide(L)'
;MNEQEKINFEKPALDWQNCQQGEIGKVSSFLKRRRRRHTVSRAVTVGAILLAVGGLGWFALIGNEPGGRQIAGLHCNEVFEHTDELFQGELNPGAVDQITAHLEACPGCVLHMEEVRVEFENRTGQKAKYRFNPEPEVAAEAHFEGVSQLVSLR
;
A
#
# COMPACT_ATOMS: atom_id res chain seq x y z
N MET A 1 4.92 65.01 33.87
CA MET A 1 4.16 65.66 32.78
C MET A 1 4.58 64.97 31.51
N ASN A 2 3.75 64.11 30.93
CA ASN A 2 4.04 63.42 29.65
C ASN A 2 2.88 63.69 28.70
N GLU A 3 3.20 64.36 27.60
CA GLU A 3 2.33 64.68 26.47
C GLU A 3 1.85 63.40 25.78
N GLN A 4 0.54 63.28 25.60
CA GLN A 4 -0.06 62.23 24.78
C GLN A 4 -0.01 62.66 23.32
N GLU A 5 0.87 62.02 22.56
CA GLU A 5 0.96 62.11 21.11
C GLU A 5 -0.30 61.49 20.48
N LYS A 6 -1.24 62.34 20.05
CA LYS A 6 -2.45 61.93 19.33
C LYS A 6 -2.08 61.59 17.89
N ILE A 7 -2.00 60.30 17.57
CA ILE A 7 -1.83 59.81 16.21
C ILE A 7 -3.12 60.11 15.44
N ASN A 8 -3.11 61.14 14.60
CA ASN A 8 -4.18 61.41 13.64
C ASN A 8 -4.08 60.39 12.50
N PHE A 9 -5.03 59.46 12.46
CA PHE A 9 -5.24 58.60 11.30
C PHE A 9 -5.90 59.42 10.20
N GLU A 10 -5.08 60.04 9.36
CA GLU A 10 -5.54 60.66 8.13
C GLU A 10 -6.04 59.56 7.20
N LYS A 11 -7.36 59.53 6.99
CA LYS A 11 -8.02 58.49 6.21
C LYS A 11 -7.57 58.69 4.76
N PRO A 12 -6.83 57.74 4.16
CA PRO A 12 -6.41 57.90 2.77
C PRO A 12 -7.66 58.06 1.92
N ALA A 13 -7.67 59.07 1.06
CA ALA A 13 -8.70 59.26 0.05
C ALA A 13 -8.58 58.11 -0.97
N LEU A 14 -9.09 56.93 -0.58
CA LEU A 14 -9.32 55.83 -1.52
C LEU A 14 -10.50 56.25 -2.38
N ASP A 15 -10.21 56.70 -3.59
CA ASP A 15 -11.19 56.83 -4.66
C ASP A 15 -11.74 55.44 -4.94
N TRP A 16 -12.92 55.16 -4.39
CA TRP A 16 -13.67 53.95 -4.65
C TRP A 16 -14.05 53.92 -6.13
N GLN A 17 -13.26 53.22 -6.93
CA GLN A 17 -13.58 52.99 -8.34
C GLN A 17 -14.57 51.82 -8.47
N ASN A 18 -15.53 51.97 -9.38
CA ASN A 18 -16.45 50.89 -9.71
C ASN A 18 -15.65 49.70 -10.26
N CYS A 19 -15.73 48.56 -9.57
CA CYS A 19 -15.05 47.34 -9.96
C CYS A 19 -15.50 46.90 -11.36
N GLN A 20 -14.55 46.62 -12.24
CA GLN A 20 -14.83 46.16 -13.59
C GLN A 20 -15.54 44.80 -13.52
N GLN A 21 -16.65 44.67 -14.26
CA GLN A 21 -17.50 43.49 -14.20
C GLN A 21 -16.72 42.23 -14.59
N GLY A 22 -16.49 41.33 -13.63
CA GLY A 22 -15.80 40.05 -13.85
C GLY A 22 -14.48 39.84 -13.09
N GLU A 23 -13.90 40.86 -12.47
CA GLU A 23 -12.65 40.69 -11.69
C GLU A 23 -12.85 39.86 -10.42
N ILE A 24 -13.98 40.04 -9.72
CA ILE A 24 -14.35 39.25 -8.55
C ILE A 24 -14.47 37.75 -8.90
N GLY A 25 -14.93 37.45 -10.12
CA GLY A 25 -15.01 36.08 -10.65
C GLY A 25 -13.64 35.43 -10.82
N LYS A 26 -12.64 36.18 -11.30
CA LYS A 26 -11.26 35.70 -11.46
C LYS A 26 -10.60 35.39 -10.12
N VAL A 27 -10.81 36.22 -9.10
CA VAL A 27 -10.28 35.97 -7.75
C VAL A 27 -10.92 34.73 -7.13
N SER A 28 -12.25 34.57 -7.26
CA SER A 28 -12.97 33.42 -6.70
C SER A 28 -12.56 32.08 -7.35
N SER A 29 -12.31 32.07 -8.67
CA SER A 29 -11.87 30.86 -9.38
C SER A 29 -10.42 30.49 -9.04
N PHE A 30 -9.54 31.48 -8.84
CA PHE A 30 -8.17 31.26 -8.40
C PHE A 30 -8.11 30.65 -7.00
N LEU A 31 -8.92 31.16 -6.06
CA LEU A 31 -9.04 30.61 -4.71
C LEU A 31 -9.65 29.20 -4.70
N LYS A 32 -10.67 28.93 -5.52
CA LYS A 32 -11.25 27.57 -5.68
C LYS A 32 -10.24 26.57 -6.24
N ARG A 33 -9.43 26.96 -7.23
CA ARG A 33 -8.38 26.10 -7.84
C ARG A 33 -7.28 25.77 -6.84
N ARG A 34 -6.87 26.74 -6.01
CA ARG A 34 -5.89 26.54 -4.93
C ARG A 34 -6.42 25.59 -3.85
N ARG A 35 -7.69 25.73 -3.44
CA ARG A 35 -8.31 24.84 -2.44
C ARG A 35 -8.41 23.40 -2.95
N ARG A 36 -8.78 23.18 -4.22
CA ARG A 36 -8.80 21.83 -4.84
C ARG A 36 -7.43 21.15 -4.83
N ARG A 37 -6.34 21.88 -5.10
CA ARG A 37 -4.97 21.32 -5.05
C ARG A 37 -4.58 20.83 -3.66
N HIS A 38 -4.94 21.55 -2.60
CA HIS A 38 -4.66 21.14 -1.22
C HIS A 38 -5.55 20.00 -0.71
N THR A 39 -6.79 19.86 -1.21
CA THR A 39 -7.67 18.74 -0.83
C THR A 39 -7.22 17.44 -1.50
N VAL A 40 -6.84 17.49 -2.79
CA VAL A 40 -6.35 16.30 -3.51
C VAL A 40 -5.02 15.80 -2.94
N SER A 41 -4.10 16.70 -2.56
CA SER A 41 -2.82 16.28 -1.97
C SER A 41 -2.98 15.60 -0.59
N ARG A 42 -4.00 15.98 0.20
CA ARG A 42 -4.27 15.37 1.51
C ARG A 42 -4.97 14.01 1.42
N ALA A 43 -5.84 13.82 0.43
CA ALA A 43 -6.53 12.55 0.23
C ALA A 43 -5.57 11.43 -0.22
N VAL A 44 -4.59 11.75 -1.07
CA VAL A 44 -3.59 10.79 -1.55
C VAL A 44 -2.66 10.32 -0.42
N THR A 45 -2.24 11.22 0.47
CA THR A 45 -1.33 10.86 1.57
C THR A 45 -1.98 9.98 2.63
N VAL A 46 -3.26 10.20 2.96
CA VAL A 46 -3.96 9.39 3.99
C VAL A 46 -4.31 8.00 3.45
N GLY A 47 -4.69 7.89 2.17
CA GLY A 47 -4.91 6.61 1.51
C GLY A 47 -3.64 5.75 1.41
N ALA A 48 -2.50 6.37 1.11
CA ALA A 48 -1.21 5.67 1.05
C ALA A 48 -0.76 5.13 2.42
N ILE A 49 -0.99 5.87 3.51
CA ILE A 49 -0.64 5.43 4.86
C ILE A 49 -1.54 4.28 5.33
N LEU A 50 -2.85 4.34 5.04
CA LEU A 50 -3.77 3.25 5.41
C LEU A 50 -3.52 1.97 4.59
N LEU A 51 -3.13 2.09 3.31
CA LEU A 51 -2.67 0.93 2.52
C LEU A 51 -1.32 0.40 2.99
N ALA A 52 -0.38 1.26 3.40
CA ALA A 52 0.90 0.83 3.94
C ALA A 52 0.75 0.14 5.30
N VAL A 53 -0.09 0.65 6.20
CA VAL A 53 -0.33 0.07 7.54
C VAL A 53 -1.25 -1.16 7.46
N GLY A 54 -2.27 -1.14 6.59
CA GLY A 54 -3.18 -2.28 6.39
C GLY A 54 -2.55 -3.43 5.62
N GLY A 55 -1.71 -3.16 4.61
CA GLY A 55 -1.02 -4.18 3.82
C GLY A 55 0.10 -4.88 4.59
N LEU A 56 0.85 -4.15 5.42
CA LEU A 56 1.92 -4.73 6.26
C LEU A 56 1.37 -5.44 7.50
N GLY A 57 0.22 -5.00 8.03
CA GLY A 57 -0.39 -5.60 9.23
C GLY A 57 -0.89 -7.03 9.03
N TRP A 58 -1.34 -7.39 7.82
CA TRP A 58 -1.79 -8.74 7.51
C TRP A 58 -0.62 -9.75 7.48
N PHE A 59 0.53 -9.35 6.94
CA PHE A 59 1.75 -10.17 6.94
C PHE A 59 2.34 -10.36 8.34
N ALA A 60 2.28 -9.32 9.19
CA ALA A 60 2.80 -9.40 10.56
C ALA A 60 1.99 -10.36 11.46
N LEU A 61 0.70 -10.57 11.16
CA LEU A 61 -0.18 -11.46 11.94
C LEU A 61 -0.12 -12.93 11.51
N ILE A 62 0.34 -13.23 10.28
CA ILE A 62 0.43 -14.60 9.77
C ILE A 62 1.87 -15.14 9.79
N GLY A 63 2.89 -14.28 9.78
CA GLY A 63 4.27 -14.70 9.45
C GLY A 63 5.34 -14.60 10.54
N ASN A 64 5.02 -14.25 11.80
CA ASN A 64 6.07 -13.89 12.76
C ASN A 64 6.04 -14.67 14.08
N GLU A 65 5.97 -16.00 14.00
CA GLU A 65 6.60 -16.81 15.05
C GLU A 65 8.12 -16.84 14.77
N PRO A 66 8.97 -16.43 15.72
CA PRO A 66 10.41 -16.47 15.56
C PRO A 66 10.87 -17.94 15.59
N GLY A 67 10.81 -18.57 14.41
CA GLY A 67 11.01 -20.01 14.23
C GLY A 67 9.85 -20.68 13.50
N GLY A 68 9.36 -20.06 12.42
CA GLY A 68 8.31 -20.64 11.57
C GLY A 68 8.59 -22.11 11.23
N ARG A 69 7.54 -22.91 11.04
CA ARG A 69 7.65 -24.35 10.85
C ARG A 69 8.66 -24.68 9.75
N GLN A 70 9.78 -25.31 10.13
CA GLN A 70 10.76 -25.82 9.17
C GLN A 70 10.13 -27.01 8.44
N ILE A 71 10.00 -26.92 7.12
CA ILE A 71 9.46 -27.99 6.28
C ILE A 71 10.47 -28.28 5.18
N ALA A 72 10.79 -29.56 4.98
CA ALA A 72 11.84 -30.01 4.06
C ALA A 72 13.21 -29.35 4.32
N GLY A 73 13.47 -28.93 5.56
CA GLY A 73 14.70 -28.22 5.94
C GLY A 73 14.68 -26.72 5.66
N LEU A 74 13.61 -26.18 5.06
CA LEU A 74 13.47 -24.77 4.72
C LEU A 74 12.41 -24.06 5.56
N HIS A 75 12.69 -22.83 5.94
CA HIS A 75 11.71 -21.88 6.47
C HIS A 75 10.99 -21.15 5.34
N CYS A 76 9.78 -20.65 5.59
CA CYS A 76 9.03 -19.89 4.58
C CYS A 76 9.84 -18.70 4.05
N ASN A 77 10.57 -17.99 4.92
CA ASN A 77 11.42 -16.86 4.51
C ASN A 77 12.55 -17.29 3.57
N GLU A 78 13.15 -18.45 3.79
CA GLU A 78 14.23 -18.98 2.94
C GLU A 78 13.69 -19.34 1.54
N VAL A 79 12.47 -19.86 1.44
CA VAL A 79 11.80 -20.09 0.14
C VAL A 79 11.64 -18.77 -0.64
N PHE A 80 11.37 -17.67 0.06
CA PHE A 80 11.21 -16.34 -0.55
C PHE A 80 12.53 -15.68 -0.94
N GLU A 81 13.64 -16.02 -0.28
CA GLU A 81 14.96 -15.54 -0.71
C GLU A 81 15.41 -16.20 -2.03
N HIS A 82 14.98 -17.44 -2.28
CA HIS A 82 15.35 -18.19 -3.49
C HIS A 82 14.40 -18.00 -4.68
N THR A 83 13.38 -17.15 -4.58
CA THR A 83 12.30 -17.09 -5.58
C THR A 83 12.73 -16.54 -6.92
N ASP A 84 13.54 -15.48 -6.92
CA ASP A 84 14.04 -14.86 -8.16
C ASP A 84 14.95 -15.84 -8.92
N GLU A 85 15.86 -16.52 -8.22
CA GLU A 85 16.77 -17.54 -8.78
C GLU A 85 15.99 -18.76 -9.30
N LEU A 86 14.95 -19.17 -8.58
CA LEU A 86 14.04 -20.23 -8.99
C LEU A 86 13.33 -19.88 -10.30
N PHE A 87 12.73 -18.69 -10.40
CA PHE A 87 12.00 -18.27 -11.62
C PHE A 87 12.91 -18.06 -12.83
N GLN A 88 14.13 -17.60 -12.61
CA GLN A 88 15.17 -17.51 -13.63
C GLN A 88 15.74 -18.90 -14.01
N GLY A 89 15.54 -19.90 -13.14
CA GLY A 89 16.00 -21.26 -13.37
C GLY A 89 17.49 -21.46 -13.12
N GLU A 90 18.08 -20.57 -12.31
CA GLU A 90 19.49 -20.60 -11.89
C GLU A 90 19.70 -21.41 -10.61
N LEU A 91 18.60 -21.75 -9.92
CA LEU A 91 18.65 -22.53 -8.70
C LEU A 91 19.16 -23.96 -8.94
N ASN A 92 20.00 -24.46 -8.03
CA ASN A 92 20.49 -25.84 -8.06
C ASN A 92 19.31 -26.83 -7.95
N PRO A 93 19.27 -27.93 -8.74
CA PRO A 93 18.20 -28.94 -8.66
C PRO A 93 17.90 -29.43 -7.23
N GLY A 94 18.91 -29.60 -6.37
CA GLY A 94 18.68 -30.02 -4.98
C GLY A 94 17.89 -29.00 -4.15
N ALA A 95 18.07 -27.70 -4.43
CA ALA A 95 17.30 -26.63 -3.79
C ALA A 95 15.89 -26.52 -4.37
N VAL A 96 15.72 -26.78 -5.68
CA VAL A 96 14.38 -26.87 -6.31
C VAL A 96 13.55 -27.97 -5.66
N ASP A 97 14.14 -29.13 -5.39
CA ASP A 97 13.45 -30.26 -4.74
C ASP A 97 13.01 -29.89 -3.31
N GLN A 98 13.88 -29.21 -2.54
CA GLN A 98 13.54 -28.75 -1.19
C GLN A 98 12.39 -27.73 -1.19
N ILE A 99 12.43 -26.76 -2.11
CA ILE A 99 11.34 -25.78 -2.25
C ILE A 99 10.05 -26.49 -2.65
N THR A 100 10.11 -27.42 -3.59
CA THR A 100 8.92 -28.16 -4.05
C THR A 100 8.29 -28.94 -2.89
N ALA A 101 9.10 -29.65 -2.10
CA ALA A 101 8.64 -30.38 -0.92
C ALA A 101 8.07 -29.44 0.17
N HIS A 102 8.62 -28.23 0.31
CA HIS A 102 8.04 -27.22 1.20
C HIS A 102 6.67 -26.75 0.71
N LEU A 103 6.54 -26.49 -0.59
CA LEU A 103 5.30 -26.01 -1.21
C LEU A 103 4.17 -27.05 -1.15
N GLU A 104 4.48 -28.34 -1.29
CA GLU A 104 3.51 -29.43 -1.09
C GLU A 104 2.90 -29.44 0.32
N ALA A 105 3.67 -29.01 1.32
CA ALA A 105 3.29 -29.05 2.73
C ALA A 105 2.85 -27.69 3.29
N CYS A 106 3.01 -26.60 2.52
CA CYS A 106 2.73 -25.23 2.96
C CYS A 106 1.89 -24.48 1.92
N PRO A 107 0.55 -24.51 2.04
CA PRO A 107 -0.33 -23.82 1.10
C PRO A 107 -0.15 -22.30 1.05
N GLY A 108 0.20 -21.67 2.18
CA GLY A 108 0.46 -20.23 2.23
C GLY A 108 1.63 -19.83 1.34
N CYS A 109 2.69 -20.65 1.31
CA CYS A 109 3.81 -20.43 0.40
C CYS A 109 3.39 -20.64 -1.06
N VAL A 110 2.52 -21.61 -1.38
CA VAL A 110 2.02 -21.81 -2.76
C VAL A 110 1.28 -20.58 -3.28
N LEU A 111 0.37 -20.02 -2.49
CA LEU A 111 -0.40 -18.83 -2.87
C LEU A 111 0.53 -17.63 -3.11
N HIS A 112 1.49 -17.41 -2.22
CA HIS A 112 2.42 -16.29 -2.36
C HIS A 112 3.36 -16.49 -3.55
N MET A 113 3.85 -17.70 -3.79
CA MET A 113 4.67 -18.04 -4.96
C MET A 113 3.97 -17.68 -6.27
N GLU A 114 2.66 -17.89 -6.36
CA GLU A 114 1.90 -17.52 -7.56
C GLU A 114 1.75 -16.00 -7.71
N GLU A 115 1.57 -15.26 -6.62
CA GLU A 115 1.57 -13.79 -6.62
C GLU A 115 2.92 -13.22 -7.10
N VAL A 116 4.02 -13.69 -6.51
CA VAL A 116 5.37 -13.26 -6.88
C VAL A 116 5.71 -13.67 -8.31
N ARG A 117 5.22 -14.82 -8.78
CA ARG A 117 5.35 -15.25 -10.18
C ARG A 117 4.74 -14.23 -11.13
N VAL A 118 3.50 -13.80 -10.86
CA VAL A 118 2.81 -12.81 -11.69
C VAL A 118 3.57 -11.48 -11.68
N GLU A 119 4.07 -11.05 -10.53
CA GLU A 119 4.89 -9.85 -10.42
C GLU A 119 6.20 -9.96 -11.23
N PHE A 120 6.89 -11.09 -11.13
CA PHE A 120 8.11 -11.38 -11.90
C PHE A 120 7.87 -11.30 -13.41
N GLU A 121 6.80 -11.93 -13.90
CA GLU A 121 6.44 -11.92 -15.32
C GLU A 121 6.10 -10.51 -15.82
N ASN A 122 5.39 -9.73 -14.99
CA ASN A 122 5.08 -8.33 -15.30
C ASN A 122 6.33 -7.44 -15.31
N ARG A 123 7.26 -7.67 -14.37
CA ARG A 123 8.49 -6.86 -14.20
C ARG A 123 9.52 -7.14 -15.29
N THR A 124 9.72 -8.42 -15.63
CA THR A 124 10.78 -8.84 -16.56
C THR A 124 10.28 -9.03 -17.99
N GLY A 125 8.97 -9.23 -18.19
CA GLY A 125 8.40 -9.66 -19.46
C GLY A 125 8.77 -11.11 -19.83
N GLN A 126 9.48 -11.83 -18.97
CA GLN A 126 9.87 -13.23 -19.17
C GLN A 126 8.88 -14.13 -18.43
N LYS A 127 8.57 -15.30 -19.01
CA LYS A 127 7.76 -16.30 -18.33
C LYS A 127 8.58 -17.01 -17.28
N ALA A 128 8.00 -17.21 -16.10
CA ALA A 128 8.66 -17.97 -15.04
C ALA A 128 8.88 -19.43 -15.49
N LYS A 129 10.07 -19.97 -15.21
CA LYS A 129 10.40 -21.35 -15.59
C LYS A 129 9.57 -22.39 -14.82
N TYR A 130 9.22 -22.09 -13.58
CA TYR A 130 8.43 -22.95 -12.70
C TYR A 130 7.09 -22.30 -12.41
N ARG A 131 6.05 -23.14 -12.34
CA ARG A 131 4.70 -22.73 -11.97
C ARG A 131 4.15 -23.74 -10.96
N PHE A 132 3.67 -23.23 -9.83
CA PHE A 132 3.06 -24.01 -8.78
C PHE A 132 1.57 -23.72 -8.80
N ASN A 133 0.76 -24.71 -9.16
CA ASN A 133 -0.69 -24.52 -9.21
C ASN A 133 -1.25 -24.90 -7.84
N PRO A 134 -1.79 -23.96 -7.05
CA PRO A 134 -2.50 -24.34 -5.83
C PRO A 134 -3.68 -25.23 -6.25
N GLU A 135 -3.79 -26.43 -5.69
CA GLU A 135 -4.99 -27.23 -5.90
C GLU A 135 -6.21 -26.43 -5.42
N PRO A 136 -7.32 -26.47 -6.18
CA PRO A 136 -8.45 -25.57 -5.97
C PRO A 136 -9.15 -25.75 -4.61
N GLU A 137 -8.97 -26.89 -3.93
CA GLU A 137 -9.55 -27.12 -2.60
C GLU A 137 -8.96 -26.17 -1.55
N VAL A 138 -7.68 -25.81 -1.64
CA VAL A 138 -7.02 -25.00 -0.61
C VAL A 138 -7.30 -23.49 -0.76
N ALA A 139 -7.62 -23.05 -1.98
CA ALA A 139 -8.01 -21.66 -2.25
C ALA A 139 -9.42 -21.32 -1.73
N ALA A 140 -10.29 -22.31 -1.57
CA ALA A 140 -11.67 -22.09 -1.10
C ALA A 140 -11.75 -21.87 0.42
N GLU A 141 -10.88 -22.51 1.20
CA GLU A 141 -10.91 -22.43 2.67
C GLU A 141 -10.13 -21.24 3.25
N ALA A 142 -9.11 -20.75 2.53
CA ALA A 142 -8.30 -19.61 3.00
C ALA A 142 -9.05 -18.26 3.00
N HIS A 143 -10.28 -18.21 2.47
CA HIS A 143 -11.03 -16.96 2.26
C HIS A 143 -12.21 -16.75 3.24
N PHE A 144 -12.43 -17.62 4.25
CA PHE A 144 -13.69 -17.61 5.00
C PHE A 144 -13.68 -17.80 6.53
N GLU A 145 -12.58 -17.52 7.24
CA GLU A 145 -12.61 -17.45 8.72
C GLU A 145 -12.09 -16.11 9.24
N GLY A 146 -12.95 -15.08 9.25
CA GLY A 146 -12.56 -13.78 9.83
C GLY A 146 -13.61 -12.69 9.91
N VAL A 147 -14.86 -12.92 9.47
CA VAL A 147 -15.95 -11.93 9.57
C VAL A 147 -17.17 -12.55 10.24
N SER A 148 -17.04 -12.95 11.50
CA SER A 148 -18.19 -13.23 12.37
C SER A 148 -17.82 -13.00 13.83
N GLN A 149 -17.48 -11.76 14.17
CA GLN A 149 -17.61 -11.25 15.53
C GLN A 149 -17.62 -9.72 15.51
N LEU A 150 -18.72 -9.13 15.07
CA LEU A 150 -19.04 -7.74 15.39
C LEU A 150 -20.44 -7.66 16.02
N VAL A 151 -20.39 -7.55 17.35
CA VAL A 151 -21.19 -6.63 18.17
C VAL A 151 -22.70 -6.88 18.22
N SER A 152 -23.11 -7.65 19.23
CA SER A 152 -24.36 -7.37 19.95
C SER A 152 -24.02 -6.43 21.10
N LEU A 153 -24.33 -5.14 20.96
CA LEU A 153 -24.36 -4.19 22.07
C LEU A 153 -25.82 -3.78 22.27
N ARG A 154 -26.30 -4.07 23.47
CA ARG A 154 -27.59 -3.66 24.02
C ARG A 154 -27.36 -2.51 24.99
#